data_AF-R7HGE0-F1
#
_entry.id   AF-R7HGE0-F1
#
_cell.length_a   1.000
_cell.length_b   1.000
_cell.length_c   1.000
_cell.angle_alpha   90.00
_cell.angle_beta   90.00
_cell.angle_gamma   90.00
#
_symmetry.space_group_name_H-M   'P 1'
#
loop_
_entity.id
_entity.type
_entity.pdbx_description
1 polymer ?
#
loop_
_entity_poly.entity_id
_entity_poly.type
_entity_poly.pdbx_seq_one_letter_code
_entity_poly.pdbx_strand_id
1 'polypeptide(L)'
;MEIFGVPDCNLSKIDYRIGIEFFSALEECFQRYPLLKNVINCIGDYPYVLEKRNIMAVQTYNQRPVNYDLKTLYKTSSFCAAYLNVDDTNNYEKLNALMYYNRLLFSGICINEKDSYEDLRYMFRQFKTKNLTYCTNVTSCVYHEIGHILSRMLCIEKNIVTLEKIKELMQIDENYPKYTMSSISEFIADCFAKYMVDQNYNEAVNTIGTTIDLFYRYFEKACKGFYSQDLYKEKVLKIER
;
A
#
# COMPACT_ATOMS: atom_id res chain seq x y z
N MET A 1 17.36 18.02 -3.92
CA MET A 1 17.17 16.87 -3.02
C MET A 1 16.63 15.76 -3.90
N GLU A 2 17.44 14.72 -4.20
CA GLU A 2 16.96 13.54 -4.93
C GLU A 2 16.10 12.73 -3.96
N ILE A 3 14.83 13.09 -3.89
CA ILE A 3 13.89 12.59 -2.87
C ILE A 3 13.37 11.23 -3.36
N PHE A 4 14.05 10.17 -2.89
CA PHE A 4 13.73 8.75 -3.06
C PHE A 4 13.89 8.20 -4.48
N GLY A 5 14.34 6.95 -4.59
CA GLY A 5 14.38 6.19 -5.84
C GLY A 5 13.00 5.85 -6.41
N VAL A 6 11.96 6.63 -6.08
CA VAL A 6 10.60 6.51 -6.60
C VAL A 6 10.51 7.33 -7.89
N PRO A 7 10.14 6.72 -9.03
CA PRO A 7 10.25 7.35 -10.35
C PRO A 7 9.34 8.56 -10.59
N ASP A 8 8.12 8.60 -10.04
CA ASP A 8 7.20 9.74 -10.17
C ASP A 8 6.80 10.29 -8.79
N CYS A 9 7.21 11.52 -8.47
CA CYS A 9 6.83 12.19 -7.23
C CYS A 9 6.39 13.65 -7.47
N ASN A 10 5.22 14.04 -6.96
CA ASN A 10 4.77 15.44 -6.98
C ASN A 10 3.95 15.79 -5.73
N LEU A 11 4.55 16.59 -4.84
CA LEU A 11 3.93 17.05 -3.60
C LEU A 11 3.78 18.57 -3.55
N SER A 12 3.85 19.25 -4.70
CA SER A 12 3.80 20.72 -4.78
C SER A 12 2.53 21.34 -4.17
N LYS A 13 1.45 20.57 -4.05
CA LYS A 13 0.18 20.97 -3.45
C LYS A 13 -0.11 20.36 -2.09
N ILE A 14 0.83 19.61 -1.52
CA ILE A 14 0.66 19.00 -0.20
C ILE A 14 1.22 19.93 0.86
N ASP A 15 0.53 20.06 1.99
CA ASP A 15 1.04 20.78 3.16
C ASP A 15 2.44 20.24 3.53
N TYR A 16 3.39 21.15 3.70
CA TYR A 16 4.79 20.82 3.94
C TYR A 16 5.01 19.88 5.15
N ARG A 17 4.25 20.08 6.24
CA ARG A 17 4.39 19.23 7.45
C ARG A 17 3.85 17.83 7.21
N ILE A 18 2.75 17.72 6.46
CA ILE A 18 2.21 16.41 6.03
C ILE A 18 3.25 15.71 5.16
N GLY A 19 3.85 16.42 4.21
CA GLY A 19 4.90 15.89 3.34
C GLY A 19 6.10 15.31 4.12
N ILE A 20 6.58 15.99 5.17
CA ILE A 20 7.69 15.50 6.01
C ILE A 20 7.31 14.18 6.71
N GLU A 21 6.16 14.14 7.40
CA GLU A 21 5.74 12.93 8.13
C GLU A 21 5.52 11.76 7.17
N PHE A 22 4.92 12.05 6.02
CA PHE A 22 4.68 11.05 4.98
C PHE A 22 5.98 10.44 4.47
N PHE A 23 6.99 11.25 4.15
CA PHE A 23 8.28 10.73 3.70
C PHE A 23 9.04 9.98 4.77
N SER A 24 9.01 10.46 6.01
CA SER A 24 9.67 9.78 7.13
C SER A 24 9.08 8.38 7.31
N ALA A 25 7.75 8.26 7.25
CA ALA A 25 7.05 6.98 7.32
C ALA A 25 7.40 6.07 6.14
N LEU A 26 7.45 6.59 4.90
CA LEU A 26 7.86 5.80 3.74
C LEU A 26 9.31 5.31 3.85
N GLU A 27 10.21 6.13 4.38
CA GLU A 27 11.60 5.75 4.58
C GLU A 27 11.71 4.58 5.56
N GLU A 28 10.98 4.61 6.68
CA GLU A 28 10.91 3.48 7.62
C GLU A 28 10.37 2.21 6.92
N CYS A 29 9.33 2.34 6.09
CA CYS A 29 8.82 1.23 5.30
C CYS A 29 9.85 0.68 4.32
N PHE A 30 10.62 1.53 3.63
CA PHE A 30 11.66 1.10 2.70
C PHE A 30 12.88 0.49 3.39
N GLN A 31 13.20 0.92 4.61
CA GLN A 31 14.24 0.27 5.39
C GLN A 31 13.84 -1.14 5.80
N ARG A 32 12.57 -1.33 6.20
CA ARG A 32 12.03 -2.64 6.58
C ARG A 32 11.73 -3.54 5.38
N TYR A 33 11.27 -2.97 4.27
CA TYR A 33 10.86 -3.67 3.06
C TYR A 33 11.56 -3.06 1.81
N PRO A 34 12.86 -3.33 1.60
CA PRO A 34 13.70 -2.62 0.62
C PRO A 34 13.24 -2.65 -0.84
N LEU A 35 12.60 -3.74 -1.28
CA LEU A 35 12.08 -3.88 -2.64
C LEU A 35 10.80 -3.08 -2.89
N LEU A 36 10.12 -2.54 -1.85
CA LEU A 36 8.92 -1.73 -2.06
C LEU A 36 9.19 -0.47 -2.88
N LYS A 37 10.39 0.10 -2.82
CA LYS A 37 10.78 1.26 -3.64
C LYS A 37 10.71 0.99 -5.15
N ASN A 38 10.75 -0.29 -5.54
CA ASN A 38 10.66 -0.73 -6.94
C ASN A 38 9.22 -1.12 -7.34
N VAL A 39 8.32 -1.16 -6.37
CA VAL A 39 6.89 -1.48 -6.54
C VAL A 39 6.08 -0.20 -6.55
N ILE A 40 6.33 0.68 -5.57
CA ILE A 40 5.71 2.00 -5.47
C ILE A 40 6.36 2.92 -6.49
N ASN A 41 5.62 3.28 -7.53
CA ASN A 41 6.13 4.06 -8.65
C ASN A 41 5.56 5.48 -8.73
N CYS A 42 4.55 5.82 -7.93
CA CYS A 42 3.99 7.16 -7.92
C CYS A 42 3.63 7.66 -6.51
N ILE A 43 4.02 8.87 -6.17
CA ILE A 43 3.64 9.54 -4.90
C ILE A 43 3.16 10.95 -5.23
N GLY A 44 2.01 11.37 -4.70
CA GLY A 44 1.58 12.75 -4.89
C GLY A 44 0.19 13.07 -4.40
N ASP A 45 -0.35 14.19 -4.89
CA ASP A 45 -1.77 14.50 -4.71
C ASP A 45 -2.68 13.54 -5.49
N TYR A 46 -3.96 13.44 -5.09
CA TYR A 46 -4.90 12.53 -5.75
C TYR A 46 -5.01 12.75 -7.26
N PRO A 47 -5.22 13.98 -7.76
CA PRO A 47 -5.29 14.23 -9.20
C PRO A 47 -4.05 13.71 -9.94
N TYR A 48 -2.86 13.99 -9.42
CA TYR A 48 -1.59 13.60 -10.03
C TYR A 48 -1.43 12.08 -10.12
N VAL A 49 -1.64 11.37 -9.01
CA VAL A 49 -1.47 9.91 -8.99
C VAL A 49 -2.52 9.22 -9.86
N LEU A 50 -3.77 9.72 -9.86
CA LEU A 50 -4.84 9.18 -10.70
C LEU A 50 -4.56 9.39 -12.20
N GLU A 51 -4.06 10.57 -12.58
CA GLU A 51 -3.62 10.86 -13.94
C GLU A 51 -2.54 9.86 -14.38
N LYS A 52 -1.49 9.70 -13.57
CA LYS A 52 -0.38 8.76 -13.85
C LYS A 52 -0.87 7.33 -13.97
N ARG A 53 -1.78 6.90 -13.08
CA ARG A 53 -2.44 5.59 -13.17
C ARG A 53 -3.17 5.42 -14.50
N ASN A 54 -3.96 6.41 -14.90
CA ASN A 54 -4.76 6.35 -16.11
C ASN A 54 -3.90 6.36 -17.38
N ILE A 55 -2.87 7.18 -17.44
CA ILE A 55 -1.88 7.17 -18.54
C ILE A 55 -1.30 5.76 -18.69
N MET A 56 -0.82 5.19 -17.58
CA MET A 56 -0.19 3.87 -17.61
C MET A 56 -1.19 2.77 -17.99
N ALA A 57 -2.42 2.83 -17.48
CA ALA A 57 -3.48 1.85 -17.79
C ALA A 57 -3.91 1.89 -19.25
N VAL A 58 -4.04 3.08 -19.85
CA VAL A 58 -4.37 3.26 -21.27
C VAL A 58 -3.22 2.79 -22.15
N GLN A 59 -2.00 3.28 -21.90
CA GLN A 59 -0.83 2.98 -22.74
C GLN A 59 -0.43 1.51 -22.71
N THR A 60 -0.56 0.86 -21.56
CA THR A 60 -0.03 -0.50 -21.38
C THR A 60 -1.11 -1.58 -21.59
N TYR A 61 -2.39 -1.27 -21.34
CA TYR A 61 -3.46 -2.29 -21.30
C TYR A 61 -4.70 -1.93 -22.11
N ASN A 62 -4.71 -0.80 -22.82
CA ASN A 62 -5.89 -0.30 -23.54
C ASN A 62 -7.15 -0.24 -22.64
N GLN A 63 -6.95 -0.02 -21.34
CA GLN A 63 -8.04 0.07 -20.36
C GLN A 63 -8.69 1.45 -20.43
N ARG A 64 -9.98 1.52 -20.11
CA ARG A 64 -10.67 2.81 -19.99
C ARG A 64 -10.14 3.58 -18.77
N PRO A 65 -9.96 4.91 -18.89
CA PRO A 65 -9.66 5.76 -17.74
C PRO A 65 -10.74 5.62 -16.66
N VAL A 66 -10.32 5.67 -15.40
CA VAL A 66 -11.23 5.70 -14.26
C VAL A 66 -11.29 7.13 -13.73
N ASN A 67 -12.51 7.61 -13.49
CA ASN A 67 -12.75 8.84 -12.75
C ASN A 67 -13.23 8.45 -11.36
N TYR A 68 -12.54 8.94 -10.33
CA TYR A 68 -13.02 8.83 -8.96
C TYR A 68 -13.66 10.15 -8.54
N ASP A 69 -14.77 10.08 -7.81
CA ASP A 69 -15.26 11.24 -7.09
C ASP A 69 -14.29 11.52 -5.94
N LEU A 70 -13.45 12.53 -6.09
CA LEU A 70 -12.45 12.96 -5.10
C LEU A 70 -13.07 13.24 -3.72
N LYS A 71 -14.40 13.45 -3.62
CA LYS A 71 -15.11 13.62 -2.34
C LYS A 71 -15.35 12.31 -1.58
N THR A 72 -15.22 11.17 -2.24
CA THR A 72 -15.50 9.83 -1.67
C THR A 72 -14.25 9.05 -1.30
N LEU A 73 -13.07 9.51 -1.74
CA LEU A 73 -11.79 8.89 -1.39
C LEU A 73 -11.38 9.28 0.03
N TYR A 74 -11.03 8.28 0.84
CA TYR A 74 -10.48 8.50 2.18
C TYR A 74 -9.09 9.09 2.04
N LYS A 75 -8.89 10.34 2.46
CA LYS A 75 -7.66 11.16 2.71
C LYS A 75 -6.26 10.67 2.29
N THR A 76 -5.92 9.40 2.47
CA THR A 76 -4.79 8.74 1.81
C THR A 76 -5.31 7.50 1.11
N SER A 77 -4.85 7.22 -0.11
CA SER A 77 -5.27 6.00 -0.80
C SER A 77 -4.14 5.44 -1.64
N SER A 78 -4.07 4.12 -1.68
CA SER A 78 -3.22 3.38 -2.58
C SER A 78 -3.99 3.00 -3.84
N PHE A 79 -3.45 3.38 -4.99
CA PHE A 79 -3.94 2.94 -6.29
C PHE A 79 -3.03 1.87 -6.82
N CYS A 80 -3.60 0.74 -7.20
CA CYS A 80 -2.88 -0.38 -7.78
C CYS A 80 -3.48 -0.74 -9.16
N ALA A 81 -2.62 -1.03 -10.13
CA ALA A 81 -3.00 -1.70 -11.38
C ALA A 81 -2.15 -2.97 -11.53
N ALA A 82 -2.81 -4.12 -11.64
CA ALA A 82 -2.16 -5.42 -11.79
C ALA A 82 -2.43 -6.00 -13.18
N TYR A 83 -1.51 -6.86 -13.66
CA TYR A 83 -1.78 -7.79 -14.75
C TYR A 83 -2.58 -8.96 -14.19
N LEU A 84 -3.70 -9.32 -14.83
CA LEU A 84 -4.36 -10.61 -14.62
C LEU A 84 -4.27 -11.39 -15.93
N ASN A 85 -3.32 -12.33 -16.00
CA ASN A 85 -3.49 -13.51 -16.86
C ASN A 85 -3.50 -14.70 -15.90
N VAL A 86 -4.68 -15.23 -15.61
CA VAL A 86 -4.81 -16.47 -14.83
C VAL A 86 -5.77 -17.41 -15.53
N ASP A 87 -5.43 -17.76 -16.77
CA ASP A 87 -5.92 -18.99 -17.39
C ASP A 87 -4.74 -19.99 -17.34
N ASP A 88 -4.98 -21.16 -16.75
CA ASP A 88 -4.16 -22.39 -16.84
C ASP A 88 -2.83 -22.55 -16.08
N THR A 89 -2.80 -22.52 -14.74
CA THR A 89 -1.76 -23.30 -14.00
C THR A 89 -2.19 -23.78 -12.60
N ASN A 90 -1.61 -24.91 -12.16
CA ASN A 90 -1.95 -25.66 -10.94
C ASN A 90 -1.45 -25.01 -9.63
N ASN A 91 -2.10 -25.33 -8.51
CA ASN A 91 -2.14 -24.50 -7.28
C ASN A 91 -0.85 -24.32 -6.46
N TYR A 92 0.19 -25.13 -6.63
CA TYR A 92 1.43 -24.99 -5.83
C TYR A 92 2.55 -24.23 -6.56
N GLU A 93 2.68 -24.39 -7.88
CA GLU A 93 3.55 -23.55 -8.73
C GLU A 93 3.00 -22.12 -8.89
N LYS A 94 1.69 -21.96 -8.62
CA LYS A 94 0.97 -20.69 -8.60
C LYS A 94 1.52 -19.67 -7.63
N LEU A 95 2.13 -20.00 -6.49
CA LEU A 95 2.61 -18.94 -5.57
C LEU A 95 3.84 -18.23 -6.14
N ASN A 96 4.83 -18.98 -6.63
CA ASN A 96 6.01 -18.43 -7.31
C ASN A 96 5.62 -17.72 -8.62
N ALA A 97 4.68 -18.29 -9.38
CA ALA A 97 4.14 -17.67 -10.57
C ALA A 97 3.35 -16.40 -10.23
N LEU A 98 2.44 -16.39 -9.25
CA LEU A 98 1.66 -15.23 -8.81
C LEU A 98 2.56 -14.11 -8.25
N MET A 99 3.69 -14.44 -7.62
CA MET A 99 4.68 -13.44 -7.21
C MET A 99 5.45 -12.85 -8.40
N TYR A 100 5.61 -13.61 -9.48
CA TYR A 100 6.19 -13.17 -10.75
C TYR A 100 5.18 -12.43 -11.65
N TYR A 101 3.89 -12.78 -11.57
CA TYR A 101 2.80 -12.32 -12.45
C TYR A 101 1.88 -11.25 -11.82
N ASN A 102 1.77 -11.13 -10.50
CA ASN A 102 1.16 -9.96 -9.84
C ASN A 102 2.16 -8.81 -9.75
N ARG A 103 2.76 -8.48 -10.89
CA ARG A 103 3.46 -7.22 -11.01
C ARG A 103 2.41 -6.13 -10.82
N LEU A 104 2.46 -5.44 -9.68
CA LEU A 104 1.79 -4.16 -9.53
C LEU A 104 2.52 -3.23 -10.50
N LEU A 105 1.94 -3.09 -11.69
CA LEU A 105 2.55 -2.31 -12.76
C LEU A 105 2.41 -0.83 -12.45
N PHE A 106 1.35 -0.46 -11.74
CA PHE A 106 1.20 0.80 -11.04
C PHE A 106 0.97 0.51 -9.56
N SER A 107 1.71 1.20 -8.71
CA SER A 107 1.39 1.32 -7.29
C SER A 107 1.69 2.75 -6.88
N GLY A 108 0.65 3.49 -6.57
CA GLY A 108 0.76 4.88 -6.15
C GLY A 108 0.14 5.11 -4.79
N ILE A 109 0.74 5.99 -3.99
CA ILE A 109 0.18 6.44 -2.71
C ILE A 109 -0.17 7.92 -2.84
N CYS A 110 -1.42 8.25 -2.54
CA CYS A 110 -1.95 9.60 -2.60
C CYS A 110 -2.06 10.24 -1.23
N ILE A 111 -1.93 11.56 -1.22
CA ILE A 111 -2.30 12.43 -0.10
C ILE A 111 -3.30 13.45 -0.63
N ASN A 112 -4.31 13.78 0.15
CA ASN A 112 -5.26 14.82 -0.22
C ASN A 112 -4.63 16.21 -0.16
N GLU A 113 -4.62 16.91 -1.31
CA GLU A 113 -4.07 18.27 -1.44
C GLU A 113 -4.87 19.34 -0.69
N LYS A 114 -6.09 19.01 -0.25
CA LYS A 114 -6.96 19.95 0.47
C LYS A 114 -6.78 19.90 1.98
N ASP A 115 -6.12 18.87 2.50
CA ASP A 115 -5.96 18.71 3.93
C ASP A 115 -4.81 19.58 4.44
N SER A 116 -5.10 20.46 5.41
CA SER A 116 -4.07 21.14 6.17
C SER A 116 -3.59 20.27 7.33
N TYR A 117 -2.38 20.50 7.82
CA TYR A 117 -1.84 19.75 8.95
C TYR A 117 -2.72 19.84 10.21
N GLU A 118 -3.28 21.02 10.48
CA GLU A 118 -4.16 21.23 11.64
C GLU A 118 -5.51 20.53 11.49
N ASP A 119 -6.08 20.51 10.29
CA ASP A 119 -7.33 19.78 10.01
C ASP A 119 -7.15 18.28 10.20
N LEU A 120 -6.02 17.73 9.71
CA LEU A 120 -5.65 16.34 9.96
C LEU A 120 -5.53 16.04 11.45
N ARG A 121 -4.83 16.87 12.21
CA ARG A 121 -4.70 16.67 13.67
C ARG A 121 -6.04 16.67 14.39
N TYR A 122 -6.93 17.60 14.05
CA TYR A 122 -8.27 17.65 14.65
C TYR A 122 -9.06 16.36 14.38
N MET A 123 -9.03 15.90 13.14
CA MET A 123 -9.69 14.68 12.71
C MET A 123 -9.10 13.42 13.35
N PHE A 124 -7.78 13.30 13.43
CA PHE A 124 -7.14 12.16 14.07
C PHE A 124 -7.52 12.02 15.54
N ARG A 125 -7.74 13.15 16.24
CA ARG A 125 -8.32 13.12 17.60
C ARG A 125 -9.71 12.49 17.58
N GLN A 126 -10.55 12.81 16.60
CA GLN A 126 -11.88 12.21 16.45
C GLN A 126 -11.81 10.72 16.12
N PHE A 127 -10.87 10.28 15.29
CA PHE A 127 -10.66 8.87 14.98
C PHE A 127 -10.31 8.08 16.23
N LYS A 128 -9.43 8.63 17.06
CA LYS A 128 -9.04 8.04 18.34
C LYS A 128 -10.20 7.99 19.33
N THR A 129 -10.90 9.11 19.56
CA THR A 129 -11.97 9.18 20.57
C THR A 129 -13.18 8.31 20.24
N LYS A 130 -13.45 8.09 18.95
CA LYS A 130 -14.58 7.30 18.47
C LYS A 130 -14.21 5.87 18.09
N ASN A 131 -12.96 5.44 18.35
CA ASN A 131 -12.42 4.13 17.97
C ASN A 131 -12.75 3.77 16.49
N LEU A 132 -12.45 4.69 15.57
CA LEU A 132 -12.83 4.51 14.16
C LEU A 132 -11.82 3.67 13.39
N THR A 133 -10.53 3.88 13.62
CA THR A 133 -9.40 3.18 12.97
C THR A 133 -8.19 3.20 13.91
N TYR A 134 -7.23 2.29 13.71
CA TYR A 134 -5.93 2.38 14.36
C TYR A 134 -5.06 3.55 13.83
N CYS A 135 -5.42 4.11 12.67
CA CYS A 135 -4.69 5.19 12.02
C CYS A 135 -5.03 6.55 12.63
N THR A 136 -4.14 7.08 13.47
CA THR A 136 -4.38 8.30 14.28
C THR A 136 -3.31 9.39 14.08
N ASN A 137 -2.51 9.27 13.02
CA ASN A 137 -1.58 10.29 12.52
C ASN A 137 -1.22 9.98 11.05
N VAL A 138 -0.52 10.91 10.38
CA VAL A 138 -0.12 10.74 8.96
C VAL A 138 0.73 9.49 8.79
N THR A 139 1.70 9.24 9.66
CA THR A 139 2.56 8.06 9.64
C THR A 139 1.78 6.75 9.62
N SER A 140 0.80 6.58 10.50
CA SER A 140 -0.04 5.39 10.55
C SER A 140 -0.93 5.24 9.32
N CYS A 141 -1.41 6.34 8.72
CA CYS A 141 -2.12 6.30 7.44
C CYS A 141 -1.21 5.82 6.30
N VAL A 142 0.06 6.24 6.28
CA VAL A 142 1.04 5.71 5.32
C VAL A 142 1.23 4.22 5.50
N TYR A 143 1.40 3.75 6.75
CA TYR A 143 1.55 2.32 7.02
C TYR A 143 0.33 1.52 6.59
N HIS A 144 -0.88 2.06 6.75
CA HIS A 144 -2.11 1.44 6.26
C HIS A 144 -2.07 1.23 4.74
N GLU A 145 -1.73 2.27 3.98
CA GLU A 145 -1.63 2.15 2.52
C GLU A 145 -0.53 1.17 2.08
N ILE A 146 0.60 1.15 2.80
CA ILE A 146 1.65 0.16 2.60
C ILE A 146 1.13 -1.26 2.90
N GLY A 147 0.30 -1.41 3.93
CA GLY A 147 -0.36 -2.68 4.27
C GLY A 147 -1.21 -3.21 3.12
N HIS A 148 -1.99 -2.35 2.46
CA HIS A 148 -2.72 -2.73 1.25
C HIS A 148 -1.81 -3.14 0.10
N ILE A 149 -0.74 -2.39 -0.15
CA ILE A 149 0.22 -2.69 -1.24
C ILE A 149 0.91 -4.04 -0.97
N LEU A 150 1.36 -4.27 0.27
CA LEU A 150 1.98 -5.53 0.68
C LEU A 150 0.98 -6.70 0.59
N SER A 151 -0.26 -6.53 1.06
CA SER A 151 -1.31 -7.55 0.95
C SER A 151 -1.51 -8.00 -0.50
N ARG A 152 -1.61 -7.04 -1.43
CA ARG A 152 -1.80 -7.30 -2.87
C ARG A 152 -0.57 -7.95 -3.49
N MET A 153 0.62 -7.40 -3.23
CA MET A 153 1.89 -7.90 -3.75
C MET A 153 2.16 -9.34 -3.29
N LEU A 154 1.88 -9.63 -2.03
CA LEU A 154 2.13 -10.94 -1.41
C LEU A 154 0.94 -11.90 -1.52
N CYS A 155 -0.15 -11.48 -2.17
CA CYS A 155 -1.37 -12.26 -2.37
C CYS A 155 -2.00 -12.80 -1.08
N ILE A 156 -1.91 -12.04 0.02
CA ILE A 156 -2.38 -12.44 1.35
C ILE A 156 -3.86 -12.81 1.31
N GLU A 157 -4.69 -11.98 0.69
CA GLU A 157 -6.15 -12.18 0.58
C GLU A 157 -6.56 -13.33 -0.36
N LYS A 158 -5.63 -13.79 -1.22
CA LYS A 158 -5.89 -14.90 -2.17
C LYS A 158 -5.44 -16.26 -1.62
N ASN A 159 -4.63 -16.29 -0.56
CA ASN A 159 -4.20 -17.53 0.07
C ASN A 159 -5.31 -18.04 1.00
N ILE A 160 -5.86 -19.22 0.72
CA ILE A 160 -7.01 -19.75 1.46
C ILE A 160 -6.72 -19.95 2.96
N VAL A 161 -5.54 -20.47 3.31
CA VAL A 161 -5.14 -20.72 4.69
C VAL A 161 -4.98 -19.41 5.45
N THR A 162 -4.33 -18.43 4.84
CA THR A 162 -4.18 -17.10 5.43
C THR A 162 -5.54 -16.41 5.59
N LEU A 163 -6.41 -16.52 4.59
CA LEU A 163 -7.74 -15.91 4.60
C LEU A 163 -8.63 -16.48 5.71
N GLU A 164 -8.61 -17.81 5.92
CA GLU A 164 -9.34 -18.46 7.02
C GLU A 164 -8.86 -17.95 8.37
N LYS A 165 -7.54 -17.90 8.60
CA LYS A 165 -6.98 -17.37 9.84
C LYS A 165 -7.36 -15.90 10.07
N ILE A 166 -7.38 -15.07 9.02
CA ILE A 166 -7.80 -13.66 9.13
C ILE A 166 -9.27 -13.56 9.55
N LYS A 167 -10.15 -14.38 8.97
CA LYS A 167 -11.57 -14.41 9.35
C LYS A 167 -11.77 -14.84 10.79
N GLU A 168 -10.97 -15.77 11.30
CA GLU A 168 -10.95 -16.11 12.73
C GLU A 168 -10.52 -14.91 13.58
N LEU A 169 -9.40 -14.27 13.24
CA LEU A 169 -8.87 -13.10 13.96
C LEU A 169 -9.86 -11.93 14.01
N MET A 170 -10.65 -11.73 12.95
CA MET A 170 -11.70 -10.71 12.92
C MET A 170 -12.82 -10.97 13.93
N GLN A 171 -12.98 -12.21 14.42
CA GLN A 171 -14.04 -12.60 15.34
C GLN A 171 -13.58 -12.68 16.80
N ILE A 172 -12.28 -12.57 17.10
CA ILE A 172 -11.76 -12.75 18.47
C ILE A 172 -11.99 -11.55 19.39
N ASP A 173 -12.20 -10.36 18.84
CA ASP A 173 -12.37 -9.12 19.62
C ASP A 173 -13.52 -8.29 19.06
N GLU A 174 -14.49 -7.96 19.92
CA GLU A 174 -15.64 -7.13 19.58
C GLU A 174 -15.28 -5.63 19.56
N ASN A 175 -14.12 -5.24 20.08
CA ASN A 175 -13.69 -3.85 20.23
C ASN A 175 -12.80 -3.34 19.09
N TYR A 176 -12.66 -4.11 18.00
CA TYR A 176 -11.96 -3.61 16.83
C TYR A 176 -12.55 -2.29 16.33
N PRO A 177 -11.72 -1.37 15.81
CA PRO A 177 -12.24 -0.13 15.28
C PRO A 177 -13.23 -0.36 14.13
N LYS A 178 -14.25 0.50 14.04
CA LYS A 178 -15.37 0.29 13.10
C LYS A 178 -14.93 0.19 11.63
N TYR A 179 -13.96 1.01 11.23
CA TYR A 179 -13.42 1.01 9.86
C TYR A 179 -12.56 -0.23 9.59
N THR A 180 -11.75 -0.64 10.58
CA THR A 180 -10.94 -1.87 10.52
C THR A 180 -11.79 -3.10 10.20
N MET A 181 -13.03 -3.15 10.69
CA MET A 181 -13.97 -4.25 10.47
C MET A 181 -14.81 -4.14 9.18
N SER A 182 -14.62 -3.10 8.37
CA SER A 182 -15.45 -2.87 7.17
C SER A 182 -15.16 -3.84 6.03
N SER A 183 -13.94 -4.38 5.95
CA SER A 183 -13.56 -5.44 5.02
C SER A 183 -12.32 -6.18 5.50
N ILE A 184 -12.03 -7.34 4.90
CA ILE A 184 -10.78 -8.08 5.14
C ILE A 184 -9.56 -7.23 4.75
N SER A 185 -9.64 -6.50 3.63
CA SER A 185 -8.58 -5.62 3.15
C SER A 185 -8.27 -4.51 4.16
N GLU A 186 -9.31 -3.85 4.70
CA GLU A 186 -9.14 -2.82 5.74
C GLU A 186 -8.60 -3.41 7.03
N PHE A 187 -9.06 -4.60 7.42
CA PHE A 187 -8.59 -5.29 8.62
C PHE A 187 -7.08 -5.57 8.55
N ILE A 188 -6.60 -6.11 7.42
CA ILE A 188 -5.17 -6.36 7.19
C ILE A 188 -4.39 -5.06 7.24
N ALA A 189 -4.84 -4.02 6.52
CA ALA A 189 -4.13 -2.75 6.44
C ALA A 189 -4.04 -2.00 7.77
N ASP A 190 -5.14 -1.91 8.52
CA ASP A 190 -5.15 -1.28 9.85
C ASP A 190 -4.34 -2.09 10.87
N CYS A 191 -4.44 -3.42 10.88
CA CYS A 191 -3.63 -4.27 11.76
C CYS A 191 -2.14 -4.12 11.44
N PHE A 192 -1.78 -4.07 10.16
CA PHE A 192 -0.40 -3.82 9.73
C PHE A 192 0.09 -2.43 10.14
N ALA A 193 -0.74 -1.40 9.97
CA ALA A 193 -0.41 -0.04 10.41
C ALA A 193 -0.12 0.01 11.91
N LYS A 194 -0.95 -0.68 12.71
CA LYS A 194 -0.75 -0.79 14.14
C LYS A 194 0.51 -1.58 14.50
N TYR A 195 0.79 -2.67 13.76
CA TYR A 195 1.97 -3.51 13.95
C TYR A 195 3.28 -2.75 13.73
N MET A 196 3.33 -1.85 12.74
CA MET A 196 4.49 -1.00 12.49
C MET A 196 4.80 -0.05 13.66
N VAL A 197 3.80 0.26 14.50
CA VAL A 197 3.93 1.13 15.68
C VAL A 197 4.16 0.30 16.96
N ASP A 198 3.42 -0.78 17.13
CA ASP A 198 3.43 -1.65 18.30
C ASP A 198 3.16 -3.10 17.90
N GLN A 199 4.23 -3.89 17.82
CA GLN A 199 4.19 -5.28 17.34
C GLN A 199 3.46 -6.23 18.29
N ASN A 200 3.27 -5.84 19.55
CA ASN A 200 2.69 -6.68 20.61
C ASN A 200 1.31 -6.19 21.05
N TYR A 201 0.66 -5.32 20.27
CA TYR A 201 -0.60 -4.69 20.64
C TYR A 201 -1.70 -5.71 20.96
N ASN A 202 -1.97 -6.67 20.06
CA ASN A 202 -2.86 -7.80 20.28
C ASN A 202 -2.54 -8.95 19.31
N GLU A 203 -3.25 -10.08 19.43
CA GLU A 203 -3.02 -11.29 18.62
C GLU A 203 -3.19 -11.01 17.12
N ALA A 204 -4.22 -10.29 16.71
CA ALA A 204 -4.47 -10.00 15.30
C ALA A 204 -3.37 -9.11 14.70
N VAL A 205 -3.01 -8.03 15.38
CA VAL A 205 -1.93 -7.13 14.95
C VAL A 205 -0.61 -7.88 14.81
N ASN A 206 -0.26 -8.70 15.81
CA ASN A 206 0.96 -9.50 15.75
C ASN A 206 0.93 -10.53 14.62
N THR A 207 -0.18 -11.25 14.45
CA THR A 207 -0.30 -12.32 13.44
C THR A 207 -0.26 -11.75 12.03
N ILE A 208 -0.98 -10.66 11.75
CA ILE A 208 -0.97 -10.00 10.45
C ILE A 208 0.44 -9.49 10.11
N GLY A 209 1.06 -8.76 11.03
CA GLY A 209 2.39 -8.20 10.84
C GLY A 209 3.46 -9.25 10.58
N THR A 210 3.49 -10.30 11.40
CA THR A 210 4.46 -11.39 11.25
C THR A 210 4.23 -12.23 9.98
N THR A 211 2.97 -12.38 9.55
CA THR A 211 2.64 -13.04 8.27
C THR A 211 3.19 -12.23 7.09
N ILE A 212 2.99 -10.91 7.09
CA ILE A 212 3.54 -10.02 6.05
C ILE A 212 5.07 -10.07 6.05
N ASP A 213 5.73 -9.96 7.22
CA ASP A 213 7.19 -10.08 7.33
C ASP A 213 7.70 -11.42 6.78
N LEU A 214 7.02 -12.53 7.09
CA LEU A 214 7.39 -13.85 6.61
C LEU A 214 7.29 -13.94 5.09
N PHE A 215 6.15 -13.57 4.53
CA PHE A 215 5.89 -13.63 3.09
C PHE A 215 6.82 -12.68 2.34
N TYR A 216 7.09 -11.50 2.91
CA TYR A 216 8.04 -10.55 2.36
C TYR A 216 9.46 -11.09 2.30
N ARG A 217 9.96 -11.76 3.35
CA ARG A 217 11.30 -12.37 3.32
C ARG A 217 11.44 -13.43 2.22
N TYR A 218 10.38 -14.22 1.99
CA TYR A 218 10.36 -15.16 0.86
C TYR A 218 10.36 -14.44 -0.49
N PHE A 219 9.54 -13.40 -0.63
CA PHE A 219 9.51 -12.53 -1.80
C PHE A 219 10.86 -11.89 -2.09
N GLU A 220 11.49 -11.28 -1.09
CA GLU A 220 12.78 -10.63 -1.24
C GLU A 220 13.83 -11.63 -1.70
N LYS A 221 13.91 -12.81 -1.08
CA LYS A 221 14.85 -13.85 -1.49
C LYS A 221 14.62 -14.33 -2.92
N ALA A 222 13.36 -14.52 -3.33
CA ALA A 222 13.01 -15.00 -4.66
C ALA A 222 13.22 -13.94 -5.76
N CYS A 223 12.99 -12.65 -5.44
CA CYS A 223 12.91 -11.59 -6.43
C CYS A 223 14.08 -10.58 -6.36
N LYS A 224 15.06 -10.77 -5.48
CA LYS A 224 16.22 -9.88 -5.30
C LYS A 224 16.92 -9.54 -6.61
N GLY A 225 17.15 -10.54 -7.47
CA GLY A 225 17.79 -10.32 -8.78
C GLY A 225 16.92 -9.53 -9.75
N PHE A 226 15.60 -9.74 -9.73
CA PHE A 226 14.65 -9.12 -10.65
C PHE A 226 14.38 -7.64 -10.32
N TYR A 227 14.12 -7.32 -9.04
CA TYR A 227 13.88 -5.93 -8.61
C TYR A 227 15.17 -5.14 -8.34
N SER A 228 16.36 -5.77 -8.39
CA SER A 228 17.64 -5.03 -8.39
C SER A 228 17.95 -4.37 -9.73
N GLN A 229 17.26 -4.76 -10.81
CA GLN A 229 17.39 -4.17 -12.12
C GLN A 229 16.43 -2.97 -12.22
N ASP A 230 16.92 -1.82 -12.68
CA ASP A 230 16.21 -0.55 -12.90
C ASP A 230 15.19 -0.66 -14.08
N LEU A 231 14.53 -1.81 -14.22
CA LEU A 231 13.64 -2.22 -15.31
C LEU A 231 12.47 -1.27 -15.52
N TYR A 232 12.04 -0.51 -14.49
CA TYR A 232 11.00 0.51 -14.65
C TYR A 232 11.55 1.80 -15.25
N LYS A 233 12.73 2.27 -14.82
CA LYS A 233 13.39 3.43 -15.44
C LYS A 233 13.73 3.17 -16.92
N GLU A 234 14.21 1.96 -17.22
CA GLU A 234 14.53 1.57 -18.60
C GLU A 234 13.29 1.39 -19.48
N LYS A 235 12.18 0.84 -18.96
CA LYS A 235 11.03 0.47 -19.81
C LYS A 235 9.87 1.46 -19.82
N VAL A 236 9.71 2.28 -18.78
CA VAL A 236 8.52 3.15 -18.63
C VAL A 236 8.88 4.63 -18.71
N LEU A 237 9.97 5.07 -18.08
CA LEU A 237 10.34 6.49 -18.07
C LEU A 237 11.04 6.96 -19.36
N LYS A 238 11.47 6.07 -20.26
CA LYS A 238 12.31 6.39 -21.43
C LYS A 238 13.31 7.52 -21.11
N ILE A 239 14.13 7.33 -20.08
CA ILE A 239 15.21 8.28 -19.83
C ILE A 239 16.24 8.04 -20.94
N GLU A 240 16.20 8.90 -21.96
CA GLU A 240 17.27 8.97 -22.95
C GLU A 240 18.57 9.29 -22.19
N ARG A 241 19.58 8.43 -22.38
CA ARG A 241 20.93 8.66 -21.86
C ARG A 241 21.62 9.78 -22.61
#